data_AF-Q7V5U8-F1
#
_entry.id   AF-Q7V5U8-F1
#
_cell.length_a   1.000
_cell.length_b   1.000
_cell.length_c   1.000
_cell.angle_alpha   90.00
_cell.angle_beta   90.00
_cell.angle_gamma   90.00
#
_symmetry.space_group_name_H-M   'P 1'
#
loop_
_entity.id
_entity.type
_entity.pdbx_description
1 polymer ?
#
loop_
_entity_poly.entity_id
_entity_poly.type
_entity_poly.pdbx_seq_one_letter_code
_entity_poly.pdbx_strand_id
1 'polypeptide(L)' 'MITSGVEPKDLAKRGESLIRQSSNRYLTTVRIAFRAKQRRFDDFDGLLEESSVKPVQRAIVELSDEQDQPDLLPG' A
#
# COMPACT_ATOMS: atom_id res chain seq x y z
N MET A 1 9.79 22.09 0.68
CA MET A 1 10.20 20.70 0.97
C MET A 1 9.52 19.79 -0.03
N ILE A 2 10.21 18.70 -0.37
CA ILE A 2 9.87 17.57 -1.24
C ILE A 2 8.35 17.37 -1.36
N THR A 3 7.84 17.27 -2.60
CA THR A 3 6.51 16.74 -2.87
C THR A 3 6.42 15.38 -2.19
N SER A 4 5.74 15.31 -1.05
CA SER A 4 5.55 14.12 -0.21
C SER A 4 4.61 13.09 -0.87
N GLY A 5 4.68 12.96 -2.19
CA GLY A 5 3.93 12.00 -2.99
C GLY A 5 4.80 10.80 -3.38
N VAL A 6 4.15 9.66 -3.59
CA VAL A 6 4.81 8.47 -4.17
C VAL A 6 5.13 8.74 -5.64
N GLU A 7 6.37 8.47 -6.07
CA GLU A 7 6.76 8.57 -7.48
C GLU A 7 5.87 7.68 -8.36
N PRO A 8 5.20 8.21 -9.41
CA PRO A 8 4.24 7.44 -10.19
C PRO A 8 4.81 6.16 -10.82
N LYS A 9 6.09 6.22 -11.25
CA LYS A 9 6.79 5.06 -11.82
C LYS A 9 7.08 3.99 -10.77
N ASP A 10 7.45 4.39 -9.55
CA ASP A 10 7.69 3.46 -8.45
C ASP A 10 6.39 2.79 -8.01
N LEU A 11 5.33 3.59 -7.85
CA LEU A 11 4.00 3.10 -7.54
C LEU A 11 3.52 2.06 -8.56
N ALA A 12 3.71 2.32 -9.86
CA ALA A 12 3.35 1.39 -10.91
C ALA A 12 4.13 0.07 -10.82
N LYS A 13 5.44 0.13 -10.56
CA LYS A 13 6.27 -1.08 -10.36
C LYS A 13 5.82 -1.91 -9.17
N ARG A 14 5.52 -1.25 -8.04
CA ARG A 14 5.00 -1.91 -6.83
C ARG A 14 3.65 -2.58 -7.08
N GLY A 15 2.73 -1.87 -7.75
CA GLY A 15 1.45 -2.42 -8.17
C GLY A 15 1.61 -3.63 -9.10
N GLU A 16 2.54 -3.56 -10.06
CA GLU A 16 2.84 -4.69 -10.94
C GLU A 16 3.43 -5.88 -10.18
N SER A 17 4.32 -5.65 -9.22
CA SER A 17 4.90 -6.69 -8.36
C SER A 17 3.83 -7.45 -7.58
N LEU A 18 2.92 -6.72 -6.93
CA LEU A 18 1.78 -7.29 -6.21
C LEU A 18 0.92 -8.20 -7.10
N ILE A 19 0.69 -7.80 -8.35
CA ILE A 19 -0.11 -8.57 -9.30
C ILE A 19 0.65 -9.79 -9.85
N ARG A 20 1.97 -9.66 -10.07
CA ARG A 20 2.81 -10.75 -10.59
C ARG A 20 3.04 -11.86 -9.58
N GLN A 21 3.22 -11.52 -8.30
CA GLN A 21 3.47 -12.48 -7.23
C GLN A 21 2.17 -13.08 -6.64
N SER A 22 1.01 -12.51 -6.98
CA SER A 22 -0.27 -12.99 -6.47
C SER A 22 -0.73 -14.28 -7.14
N SER A 23 -1.07 -15.29 -6.33
CA SER A 23 -1.79 -16.49 -6.77
C SER A 23 -3.26 -16.21 -7.11
N ASN A 24 -3.84 -15.12 -6.57
CA ASN A 24 -5.22 -14.72 -6.82
C ASN A 24 -5.34 -13.19 -6.93
N ARG A 25 -5.31 -12.70 -8.17
CA ARG A 25 -5.33 -11.25 -8.49
C ARG A 25 -6.58 -10.53 -8.00
N TYR A 26 -7.73 -11.22 -8.02
CA TYR A 26 -8.97 -10.67 -7.47
C TYR A 26 -8.82 -10.43 -5.97
N LEU A 27 -8.37 -11.43 -5.21
CA LEU A 27 -8.16 -11.30 -3.78
C LEU A 27 -7.11 -10.23 -3.44
N THR A 28 -6.02 -10.12 -4.21
CA THR A 28 -5.04 -9.03 -4.06
C THR A 28 -5.68 -7.66 -4.27
N THR A 29 -6.52 -7.51 -5.29
CA THR A 29 -7.24 -6.25 -5.55
C THR A 29 -8.17 -5.89 -4.40
N VAL A 30 -8.91 -6.87 -3.87
CA VAL A 30 -9.78 -6.68 -2.70
C VAL A 30 -8.97 -6.30 -1.47
N ARG A 31 -7.82 -6.93 -1.22
CA ARG A 31 -6.90 -6.59 -0.11
C ARG A 31 -6.42 -5.14 -0.22
N ILE A 32 -5.98 -4.71 -1.40
CA ILE A 32 -5.57 -3.31 -1.64
C ILE A 32 -6.73 -2.35 -1.34
N ALA A 33 -7.92 -2.63 -1.87
CA ALA A 33 -9.10 -1.77 -1.66
C ALA A 33 -9.52 -1.71 -0.19
N PHE A 34 -9.53 -2.85 0.50
CA PHE A 34 -9.87 -2.95 1.93
C PHE A 34 -8.87 -2.16 2.79
N ARG A 35 -7.58 -2.29 2.49
CA ARG A 35 -6.51 -1.58 3.19
C ARG A 35 -6.55 -0.07 2.94
N ALA A 36 -6.81 0.35 1.71
CA ALA A 36 -7.01 1.75 1.36
C ALA A 36 -8.24 2.36 2.05
N LYS A 37 -9.33 1.57 2.17
CA LYS A 37 -10.53 1.99 2.89
C LYS A 37 -10.25 2.20 4.38
N GLN A 38 -9.50 1.30 5.03
CA GLN A 38 -9.10 1.48 6.43
C GLN A 38 -8.30 2.78 6.61
N ARG A 39 -7.31 3.04 5.76
CA ARG A 39 -6.49 4.26 5.88
C ARG A 39 -7.25 5.56 5.66
N ARG A 40 -8.33 5.54 4.87
CA ARG A 40 -9.26 6.69 4.79
C ARG A 40 -9.94 7.01 6.11
N PHE A 41 -10.21 6.00 6.94
CA PHE A 41 -10.79 6.22 8.27
C PHE A 41 -9.72 6.69 9.26
N ASP A 42 -8.53 6.10 9.25
CA ASP A 42 -7.42 6.52 10.11
C ASP A 42 -7.02 8.00 9.87
N ASP A 43 -7.01 8.45 8.61
CA ASP A 43 -6.76 9.85 8.26
C ASP A 43 -7.93 10.78 8.67
N PHE A 44 -9.17 10.27 8.74
CA PHE A 44 -10.35 11.06 9.12
C PHE A 44 -10.38 11.42 10.61
N ASP A 45 -9.79 10.58 11.46
CA ASP A 45 -9.71 10.84 12.91
C ASP A 45 -8.76 12.00 13.25
N GLY A 46 -8.19 12.69 12.26
CA GLY A 46 -7.34 13.89 12.45
C GLY A 46 -5.99 13.59 13.10
N LEU A 47 -5.62 12.31 13.20
CA LEU A 47 -4.41 11.84 13.87
C LEU A 47 -3.17 11.89 12.98
N LEU A 48 -3.36 11.86 11.66
CA LEU A 48 -2.27 11.95 10.69
C LEU A 48 -2.31 13.34 10.05
N GLU A 49 -1.21 14.08 10.13
CA GLU A 49 -1.01 15.30 9.34
C GLU A 49 -1.42 15.03 7.90
N GLU A 50 -2.11 16.00 7.27
CA GLU A 50 -2.73 15.91 5.96
C GLU A 50 -1.78 15.28 4.94
N SER A 51 -1.88 13.95 4.81
CA SER A 51 -0.95 13.18 4.00
C SER A 51 -1.30 13.43 2.54
N SER A 52 -0.36 14.01 1.80
CA SER A 52 -0.51 14.24 0.36
C SER A 52 -0.58 12.93 -0.46
N VAL A 53 -0.28 11.79 0.16
CA VAL A 53 -0.41 10.45 -0.44
C VAL A 53 -1.84 9.96 -0.37
N LYS A 54 -2.43 9.60 -1.52
CA LYS A 54 -3.77 9.00 -1.56
C LYS A 54 -3.77 7.65 -0.84
N PRO A 55 -4.84 7.28 -0.11
CA PRO A 55 -4.91 6.03 0.65
C PRO A 55 -4.68 4.75 -0.18
N VAL A 56 -5.09 4.75 -1.46
CA VAL A 56 -4.80 3.64 -2.39
C VAL A 56 -3.31 3.52 -2.68
N GLN A 57 -2.62 4.65 -2.87
CA GLN A 57 -1.18 4.66 -3.12
C GLN A 57 -0.42 4.16 -1.87
N ARG A 58 -0.84 4.63 -0.69
CA ARG A 58 -0.30 4.17 0.59
C ARG A 58 -0.49 2.65 0.76
N ALA A 59 -1.68 2.14 0.48
CA ALA A 59 -1.96 0.71 0.55
C ALA A 59 -1.09 -0.12 -0.42
N ILE A 60 -0.82 0.36 -1.64
CA ILE A 60 0.05 -0.32 -2.60
C ILE A 60 1.50 -0.36 -2.08
N VAL A 61 2.01 0.76 -1.55
CA VAL A 61 3.37 0.82 -1.00
C VAL A 61 3.53 -0.14 0.16
N GLU A 62 2.63 -0.10 1.14
CA GLU A 62 2.71 -0.93 2.34
C GLU A 62 2.54 -2.41 2.04
N LEU A 63 1.55 -2.77 1.23
CA LEU A 63 1.38 -4.17 0.83
C LEU A 63 2.57 -4.68 0.01
N SER A 64 3.23 -3.81 -0.76
CA SER A 64 4.45 -4.17 -1.48
C SER A 64 5.63 -4.35 -0.53
N ASP A 65 5.79 -3.49 0.47
CA ASP A 65 6.86 -3.62 1.48
C ASP A 65 6.69 -4.92 2.32
N GLU A 66 5.45 -5.31 2.59
CA GLU A 66 5.13 -6.58 3.26
C GLU A 66 5.51 -7.83 2.44
N GLN A 67 5.64 -7.74 1.11
CA GLN A 67 6.04 -8.89 0.27
C GLN A 67 7.51 -9.27 0.45
N ASP A 68 8.36 -8.27 0.73
CA ASP A 68 9.81 -8.44 0.84
C ASP A 68 10.26 -8.66 2.30
N GLN A 69 9.31 -8.72 3.25
CA GLN A 69 9.62 -8.91 4.66
C GLN A 69 9.82 -10.41 4.97
N PRO A 70 10.99 -10.83 5.48
CA PRO A 70 11.21 -12.22 5.88
C PRO A 70 10.32 -12.57 7.08
N ASP A 71 9.89 -13.84 7.17
CA ASP A 71 9.28 -14.37 8.39
C ASP A 71 10.28 -14.23 9.54
N LEU A 72 9.98 -13.33 10.49
CA LEU A 72 10.85 -13.05 11.63
C LEU A 72 10.83 -14.16 12.69
N LEU A 73 9.93 -15.14 12.57
CA LEU A 73 9.77 -16.23 13.52
C LEU A 73 10.46 -17.49 12.99
N PRO A 74 11.44 -18.09 13.71
CA PRO A 74 11.85 -19.46 13.43
C PRO A 74 10.67 -20.39 13.73
N GLY A 75 10.31 -21.23 12.75
CA GLY A 75 9.24 -22.22 12.86
C GLY A 75 9.45 -23.22 13.99
#